data_AF-A0A7X2FSK0-F1
#
_entry.id   AF-A0A7X2FSK0-F1
#
_cell.length_a   1.000
_cell.length_b   1.000
_cell.length_c   1.000
_cell.angle_alpha   90.00
_cell.angle_beta   90.00
_cell.angle_gamma   90.00
#
_symmetry.space_group_name_H-M   'P 1'
#
loop_
_entity.id
_entity.type
_entity.pdbx_description
1 polymer ?
#
loop_
_entity_poly.entity_id
_entity_poly.type
_entity_poly.pdbx_seq_one_letter_code
_entity_poly.pdbx_strand_id
1 'polypeptide(L)'
;MTGKQLTHYPKDHLKEDGLDDIREPLSRALDLSSEDFDRMSPEVKNLLSGRRNLGVTWLDDYEVVVEVVSNERCGCGVSPGQKTVFDMRHRIKPEKSDAPMCMHMLAPILPIFYMTFDRASEGLNPLTRIWNHYECGDTGDDEGASKARTLVYLRRSDTHEVVTDPAPGQGGI
;
A
#
# COMPACT_ATOMS: atom_id res chain seq x y z
N MET A 1 -20.90 18.17 -26.96
CA MET A 1 -19.56 18.27 -26.36
C MET A 1 -18.85 16.97 -26.64
N THR A 2 -17.92 16.95 -27.59
CA THR A 2 -17.03 15.81 -27.84
C THR A 2 -15.99 15.78 -26.73
N GLY A 3 -16.22 14.97 -25.70
CA GLY A 3 -15.28 14.78 -24.61
C GLY A 3 -13.97 14.22 -25.14
N LYS A 4 -12.87 14.91 -24.85
CA LYS A 4 -11.52 14.45 -25.19
C LYS A 4 -11.25 13.16 -24.43
N GLN A 5 -11.19 12.03 -25.13
CA GLN A 5 -10.90 10.74 -24.52
C GLN A 5 -9.43 10.71 -24.08
N LEU A 6 -9.20 10.72 -22.77
CA LEU A 6 -7.88 10.58 -22.15
C LEU A 6 -7.56 9.08 -21.98
N THR A 7 -7.30 8.38 -23.08
CA THR A 7 -6.68 7.04 -23.03
C THR A 7 -5.21 7.20 -23.30
N HIS A 8 -4.38 6.70 -22.39
CA HIS A 8 -2.95 6.97 -22.34
C HIS A 8 -2.11 5.89 -23.00
N TYR A 9 -2.59 4.65 -23.09
CA TYR A 9 -1.92 3.57 -23.79
C TYR A 9 -2.32 3.51 -25.26
N PRO A 10 -1.44 3.92 -26.20
CA PRO A 10 -1.69 3.76 -27.64
C PRO A 10 -1.61 2.30 -28.08
N LYS A 11 -1.06 1.41 -27.25
CA LYS A 11 -0.88 -0.01 -27.52
C LYS A 11 -1.39 -0.83 -26.33
N ASP A 12 -2.22 -1.82 -26.62
CA ASP A 12 -2.59 -2.84 -25.65
C ASP A 12 -1.48 -3.88 -25.51
N HIS A 13 -0.73 -3.81 -24.41
CA HIS A 13 0.36 -4.74 -24.09
C HIS A 13 -0.16 -6.12 -23.63
N LEU A 14 -1.44 -6.21 -23.25
CA LEU A 14 -2.09 -7.40 -22.71
C LEU A 14 -3.24 -7.86 -23.63
N LYS A 15 -3.22 -7.52 -24.93
CA LYS A 15 -4.30 -7.83 -25.88
C LYS A 15 -4.66 -9.31 -25.97
N GLU A 16 -3.70 -10.20 -25.69
CA GLU A 16 -3.87 -11.67 -25.75
C GLU A 16 -4.12 -12.28 -24.36
N ASP A 17 -4.21 -11.44 -23.33
CA ASP A 17 -4.34 -11.84 -21.94
C ASP A 17 -5.72 -11.44 -21.40
N GLY A 18 -6.60 -12.45 -21.30
CA GLY A 18 -7.99 -12.29 -20.87
C GLY A 18 -8.19 -12.10 -19.36
N LEU A 19 -7.12 -12.15 -18.55
CA LEU A 19 -7.21 -12.17 -17.09
C LEU A 19 -7.98 -13.38 -16.52
N ASP A 20 -8.05 -14.49 -17.26
CA ASP A 20 -8.96 -15.60 -16.98
C ASP A 20 -8.75 -16.25 -15.60
N ASP A 21 -7.49 -16.36 -15.16
CA ASP A 21 -7.06 -16.91 -13.88
C ASP A 21 -7.49 -16.07 -12.66
N ILE A 22 -7.69 -14.77 -12.84
CA ILE A 22 -8.12 -13.85 -11.78
C ILE A 22 -9.53 -13.29 -11.98
N ARG A 23 -10.21 -13.66 -13.07
CA ARG A 23 -11.52 -13.11 -13.45
C ARG A 23 -12.58 -13.32 -12.38
N GLU A 24 -12.73 -14.56 -11.89
CA GLU A 24 -13.72 -14.88 -10.83
C GLU A 24 -13.39 -14.15 -9.50
N PRO A 25 -12.16 -14.20 -8.96
CA PRO A 25 -11.79 -13.42 -7.79
C PRO A 25 -12.07 -11.91 -7.96
N LEU A 26 -11.72 -11.32 -9.10
CA LEU A 26 -11.92 -9.90 -9.37
C LEU A 26 -13.40 -9.54 -9.53
N SER A 27 -14.19 -10.37 -10.22
CA SER A 27 -15.64 -10.21 -10.30
C SER A 27 -16.27 -10.11 -8.92
N ARG A 28 -15.88 -10.98 -7.98
CA ARG A 28 -16.40 -10.91 -6.60
C ARG A 28 -15.89 -9.69 -5.84
N ALA A 29 -14.60 -9.36 -6.00
CA ALA A 29 -13.97 -8.28 -5.22
C ALA A 29 -14.41 -6.89 -5.65
N LEU A 30 -14.74 -6.69 -6.94
CA LEU A 30 -15.01 -5.40 -7.56
C LEU A 30 -16.42 -5.30 -8.19
N ASP A 31 -17.24 -6.33 -8.03
CA ASP A 31 -18.60 -6.43 -8.60
C ASP A 31 -18.62 -6.24 -10.14
N LEU A 32 -17.73 -6.96 -10.84
CA LEU A 32 -17.54 -6.86 -12.29
C LEU A 32 -18.23 -8.00 -13.03
N SER A 33 -18.99 -7.67 -14.08
CA SER A 33 -19.61 -8.62 -15.00
C SER A 33 -18.66 -9.07 -16.12
N SER A 34 -19.01 -10.13 -16.86
CA SER A 34 -18.24 -10.56 -18.03
C SER A 34 -18.09 -9.45 -19.08
N GLU A 35 -19.13 -8.65 -19.30
CA GLU A 35 -19.11 -7.53 -20.26
C GLU A 35 -18.12 -6.43 -19.81
N ASP A 36 -17.98 -6.20 -18.50
CA ASP A 36 -17.04 -5.20 -17.98
C ASP A 36 -15.61 -5.54 -18.35
N PHE A 37 -15.21 -6.82 -18.23
CA PHE A 37 -13.88 -7.29 -18.64
C PHE A 37 -13.61 -7.09 -20.14
N ASP A 38 -14.62 -7.31 -20.98
CA ASP A 38 -14.48 -7.17 -22.43
C ASP A 38 -14.35 -5.70 -22.85
N ARG A 39 -14.87 -4.78 -22.01
CA ARG A 39 -14.81 -3.33 -22.21
C ARG A 39 -13.65 -2.64 -21.50
N MET A 40 -12.82 -3.38 -20.77
CA MET A 40 -11.68 -2.81 -20.05
C MET A 40 -10.69 -2.16 -21.01
N SER A 41 -10.27 -0.94 -20.68
CA SER A 41 -9.16 -0.31 -21.36
C SER A 41 -7.85 -1.06 -21.06
N PRO A 42 -6.83 -0.94 -21.92
CA PRO A 42 -5.51 -1.54 -21.65
C PRO A 42 -4.92 -1.13 -20.30
N GLU A 43 -5.18 0.10 -19.84
CA GLU A 43 -4.75 0.60 -18.54
C GLU A 43 -5.34 -0.21 -17.39
N VAL A 44 -6.65 -0.45 -17.45
CA VAL A 44 -7.36 -1.21 -16.42
C VAL A 44 -6.89 -2.65 -16.43
N LYS A 45 -6.70 -3.26 -17.61
CA LYS A 45 -6.14 -4.61 -17.72
C LYS A 45 -4.76 -4.70 -17.11
N ASN A 46 -3.88 -3.72 -17.35
CA ASN A 46 -2.54 -3.67 -16.78
C ASN A 46 -2.54 -3.48 -15.26
N LEU A 47 -3.42 -2.63 -14.74
CA LEU A 47 -3.59 -2.46 -13.30
C LEU A 47 -4.06 -3.76 -12.62
N LEU A 48 -5.00 -4.46 -13.26
CA LEU A 48 -5.57 -5.70 -12.71
C LEU A 48 -4.62 -6.90 -12.88
N SER A 49 -3.80 -6.95 -13.93
CA SER A 49 -2.78 -8.00 -14.09
C SER A 49 -1.73 -7.93 -12.98
N GLY A 50 -1.37 -6.75 -12.50
CA GLY A 50 -0.50 -6.57 -11.34
C GLY A 50 -1.04 -7.25 -10.07
N ARG A 51 -2.37 -7.42 -9.94
CA ARG A 51 -2.96 -8.15 -8.81
C ARG A 51 -2.70 -9.66 -8.84
N ARG A 52 -2.34 -10.24 -9.99
CA ARG A 52 -1.90 -11.65 -10.06
C ARG A 52 -0.70 -11.90 -9.16
N ASN A 53 0.25 -10.97 -9.19
CA ASN A 53 1.50 -11.07 -8.44
C ASN A 53 1.30 -10.92 -6.93
N LEU A 54 0.23 -10.24 -6.52
CA LEU A 54 -0.09 -10.04 -5.11
C LEU A 54 -0.80 -11.23 -4.47
N GLY A 55 -1.52 -12.02 -5.28
CA GLY A 55 -2.46 -13.01 -4.79
C GLY A 55 -3.74 -12.39 -4.22
N VAL A 56 -4.81 -13.19 -4.16
CA VAL A 56 -6.15 -12.73 -3.76
C VAL A 56 -6.27 -12.39 -2.27
N THR A 57 -5.30 -12.82 -1.46
CA THR A 57 -5.27 -12.65 0.00
C THR A 57 -4.33 -11.55 0.48
N TRP A 58 -3.62 -10.84 -0.41
CA TRP A 58 -2.66 -9.78 -0.03
C TRP A 58 -3.23 -8.78 0.98
N LEU A 59 -4.50 -8.41 0.80
CA LEU A 59 -5.16 -7.44 1.66
C LEU A 59 -5.36 -7.93 3.10
N ASP A 60 -5.35 -9.24 3.31
CA ASP A 60 -5.56 -9.93 4.57
C ASP A 60 -4.24 -10.44 5.17
N ASP A 61 -3.29 -10.82 4.32
CA ASP A 61 -2.03 -11.46 4.67
C ASP A 61 -0.99 -10.56 5.31
N TYR A 62 -1.10 -9.24 5.10
CA TYR A 62 -0.07 -8.29 5.53
C TYR A 62 -0.63 -7.12 6.35
N GLU A 63 0.25 -6.53 7.14
CA GLU A 63 0.01 -5.32 7.94
C GLU A 63 1.17 -4.34 7.75
N VAL A 64 0.84 -3.05 7.72
CA VAL A 64 1.83 -1.98 7.81
C VAL A 64 1.93 -1.55 9.27
N VAL A 65 3.15 -1.55 9.80
CA VAL A 65 3.43 -1.07 11.16
C VAL A 65 4.21 0.22 11.08
N VAL A 66 3.71 1.24 11.77
CA VAL A 66 4.40 2.50 12.01
C VAL A 66 4.87 2.50 13.45
N GLU A 67 6.17 2.52 13.67
CA GLU A 67 6.79 2.56 14.99
C GLU A 67 7.47 3.92 15.19
N VAL A 68 7.16 4.61 16.29
CA VAL A 68 7.83 5.87 16.64
C VAL A 68 9.26 5.54 17.09
N VAL A 69 10.27 6.12 16.45
CA VAL A 69 11.68 5.87 16.77
C VAL A 69 12.34 7.02 17.51
N SER A 70 11.83 8.25 17.35
CA SER A 70 12.27 9.41 18.11
C SER A 70 11.11 10.39 18.31
N ASN A 71 11.14 11.13 19.41
CA ASN A 71 10.26 12.27 19.66
C ASN A 71 10.97 13.23 20.62
N GLU A 72 11.16 14.48 20.19
CA GLU A 72 11.81 15.52 21.01
C GLU A 72 10.86 16.64 21.43
N ARG A 73 9.64 16.69 20.86
CA ARG A 73 8.73 17.84 21.06
C ARG A 73 7.22 17.54 20.99
N CYS A 74 6.79 16.42 20.43
CA CYS A 74 5.38 16.20 20.13
C CYS A 74 4.48 16.32 21.38
N GLY A 75 3.52 17.25 21.32
CA GLY A 75 2.53 17.46 22.38
C GLY A 75 1.34 16.48 22.35
N CYS A 76 1.24 15.63 21.32
CA CYS A 76 0.14 14.67 21.17
C CYS A 76 0.36 13.38 21.99
N GLY A 77 1.44 13.28 22.78
CA GLY A 77 1.69 12.15 23.67
C GLY A 77 2.30 10.92 23.01
N VAL A 78 2.83 11.04 21.79
CA VAL A 78 3.61 9.94 21.17
C VAL A 78 4.98 9.79 21.85
N SER A 79 5.51 8.58 21.91
CA SER A 79 6.80 8.25 22.52
C SER A 79 7.49 7.16 21.73
N PRO A 80 8.85 7.10 21.72
CA PRO A 80 9.57 6.02 21.07
C PRO A 80 9.11 4.63 21.51
N GLY A 81 9.01 3.70 20.57
CA GLY A 81 8.54 2.33 20.76
C GLY A 81 7.03 2.13 20.56
N GLN A 82 6.23 3.21 20.61
CA GLN A 82 4.79 3.12 20.33
C GLN A 82 4.52 2.86 18.86
N LYS A 83 3.40 2.21 18.57
CA LYS A 83 3.04 1.68 17.27
C LYS A 83 1.61 2.02 16.88
N THR A 84 1.44 2.27 15.58
CA THR A 84 0.15 2.23 14.89
C THR A 84 0.21 1.13 13.84
N VAL A 85 -0.72 0.18 13.91
CA VAL A 85 -0.79 -0.95 12.99
C VAL A 85 -1.99 -0.78 12.08
N PHE A 86 -1.78 -1.02 10.79
CA PHE A 86 -2.81 -0.94 9.79
C PHE A 86 -2.94 -2.26 9.03
N ASP A 87 -4.16 -2.60 8.61
CA ASP A 87 -4.35 -3.56 7.53
C ASP A 87 -4.01 -2.94 6.15
N MET A 88 -3.89 -3.79 5.13
CA MET A 88 -3.68 -3.34 3.75
C MET A 88 -4.92 -2.69 3.11
N ARG A 89 -6.03 -2.53 3.85
CA ARG A 89 -7.21 -1.71 3.48
C ARG A 89 -7.18 -0.33 4.17
N HIS A 90 -6.02 0.04 4.70
CA HIS A 90 -5.72 1.33 5.34
C HIS A 90 -6.52 1.57 6.64
N ARG A 91 -7.02 0.50 7.28
CA ARG A 91 -7.72 0.60 8.56
C ARG A 91 -6.74 0.37 9.69
N ILE A 92 -6.79 1.24 10.70
CA ILE A 92 -6.04 1.04 11.94
C ILE A 92 -6.62 -0.19 12.66
N LYS A 93 -5.74 -1.02 13.24
CA LYS A 93 -6.06 -2.13 14.15
C LYS A 93 -5.87 -1.65 15.59
N PRO A 94 -6.92 -1.19 16.29
CA PRO A 94 -6.79 -0.60 17.62
C PRO A 94 -6.19 -1.56 18.64
N GLU A 95 -6.52 -2.85 18.53
CA GLU A 95 -6.03 -3.91 19.40
C GLU A 95 -4.54 -4.20 19.26
N LYS A 96 -3.91 -3.72 18.18
CA LYS A 96 -2.46 -3.84 17.92
C LYS A 96 -1.73 -2.50 17.97
N SER A 97 -2.40 -1.41 18.34
CA SER A 97 -1.87 -0.04 18.32
C SER A 97 -1.89 0.57 19.72
N ASP A 98 -0.81 1.24 20.10
CA ASP A 98 -0.65 1.91 21.41
C ASP A 98 -0.18 3.37 21.29
N ALA A 99 0.09 3.85 20.07
CA ALA A 99 0.35 5.26 19.79
C ALA A 99 -0.96 6.08 19.77
N PRO A 100 -0.98 7.30 20.33
CA PRO A 100 -2.08 8.23 20.15
C PRO A 100 -2.36 8.55 18.67
N MET A 101 -3.63 8.62 18.29
CA MET A 101 -4.03 8.99 16.93
C MET A 101 -3.85 10.50 16.70
N CYS A 102 -2.79 10.89 15.99
CA CYS A 102 -2.54 12.26 15.56
C CYS A 102 -2.45 12.34 14.03
N MET A 103 -3.24 13.21 13.40
CA MET A 103 -3.28 13.31 11.94
C MET A 103 -1.97 13.78 11.31
N HIS A 104 -1.14 14.56 12.01
CA HIS A 104 0.19 14.93 11.50
C HIS A 104 1.13 13.73 11.40
N MET A 105 0.94 12.71 12.24
CA MET A 105 1.66 11.45 12.19
C MET A 105 1.02 10.45 11.24
N LEU A 106 -0.31 10.47 11.06
CA LEU A 106 -0.99 9.52 10.20
C LEU A 106 -0.97 9.94 8.72
N ALA A 107 -1.11 11.22 8.39
CA ALA A 107 -1.22 11.68 7.00
C ALA A 107 -0.08 11.20 6.07
N PRO A 108 1.20 11.17 6.49
CA PRO A 108 2.29 10.73 5.63
C PRO A 108 2.30 9.23 5.30
N ILE A 109 1.45 8.40 5.92
CA ILE A 109 1.38 6.95 5.64
C ILE A 109 0.72 6.65 4.28
N LEU A 110 -0.14 7.54 3.78
CA LEU A 110 -0.97 7.24 2.62
C LEU A 110 -0.14 6.98 1.34
N PRO A 111 0.89 7.79 1.01
CA PRO A 111 1.81 7.45 -0.08
C PRO A 111 2.51 6.10 0.10
N ILE A 112 2.83 5.71 1.32
CA ILE A 112 3.51 4.43 1.60
C ILE A 112 2.60 3.26 1.22
N PHE A 113 1.30 3.34 1.50
CA PHE A 113 0.36 2.30 1.06
C PHE A 113 0.30 2.14 -0.45
N TYR A 114 0.18 3.24 -1.18
CA TYR A 114 0.13 3.20 -2.64
C TYR A 114 1.42 2.64 -3.23
N MET A 115 2.57 3.07 -2.73
CA MET A 115 3.86 2.55 -3.16
C MET A 115 4.06 1.08 -2.77
N THR A 116 3.54 0.65 -1.62
CA THR A 116 3.60 -0.74 -1.18
C THR A 116 2.83 -1.64 -2.15
N PHE A 117 1.61 -1.24 -2.53
CA PHE A 117 0.78 -1.97 -3.48
C PHE A 117 1.42 -2.00 -4.88
N ASP A 118 1.81 -0.83 -5.40
CA ASP A 118 2.41 -0.67 -6.72
C ASP A 118 3.63 -1.57 -6.90
N ARG A 119 4.59 -1.48 -5.96
CA ARG A 119 5.82 -2.26 -5.99
C ARG A 119 5.59 -3.76 -5.85
N ALA A 120 4.71 -4.16 -4.95
CA ALA A 120 4.39 -5.57 -4.78
C ALA A 120 3.67 -6.13 -6.03
N SER A 121 2.86 -5.32 -6.71
CA SER A 121 2.21 -5.71 -7.96
C SER A 121 3.19 -5.92 -9.11
N GLU A 122 4.36 -5.27 -9.05
CA GLU A 122 5.49 -5.49 -9.96
C GLU A 122 6.43 -6.63 -9.51
N GLY A 123 6.10 -7.34 -8.42
CA GLY A 123 6.95 -8.39 -7.86
C GLY A 123 8.25 -7.86 -7.23
N LEU A 124 8.29 -6.57 -6.86
CA LEU A 124 9.42 -5.96 -6.17
C LEU A 124 9.26 -6.04 -4.65
N ASN A 125 10.31 -5.67 -3.91
CA ASN A 125 10.18 -5.45 -2.47
C ASN A 125 9.11 -4.35 -2.23
N PRO A 126 8.02 -4.65 -1.48
CA PRO A 126 6.91 -3.74 -1.22
C PRO A 126 7.35 -2.44 -0.55
N LEU A 127 8.31 -2.51 0.38
CA LEU A 127 8.71 -1.38 1.22
C LEU A 127 10.22 -1.17 1.17
N THR A 128 10.67 -0.30 0.26
CA THR A 128 12.09 0.03 0.11
C THR A 128 12.56 1.08 1.11
N ARG A 129 13.88 1.24 1.21
CA ARG A 129 14.55 2.13 2.17
C ARG A 129 14.16 3.62 2.11
N ILE A 130 13.51 4.08 1.04
CA ILE A 130 13.01 5.46 0.98
C ILE A 130 11.64 5.63 1.65
N TRP A 131 10.88 4.54 1.80
CA TRP A 131 9.52 4.52 2.34
C TRP A 131 9.43 3.91 3.73
N ASN A 132 10.55 3.44 4.29
CA ASN A 132 10.59 2.84 5.61
C ASN A 132 10.71 3.85 6.74
N HIS A 133 10.74 5.16 6.45
CA HIS A 133 10.69 6.20 7.47
C HIS A 133 9.86 7.38 6.96
N TYR A 134 9.19 8.05 7.88
CA TYR A 134 8.68 9.39 7.65
C TYR A 134 8.66 10.19 8.94
N GLU A 135 8.54 11.50 8.81
CA GLU A 135 8.50 12.43 9.93
C GLU A 135 7.11 13.03 10.11
N CYS A 136 6.80 13.45 11.32
CA CYS A 136 5.60 14.24 11.62
C CYS A 136 5.46 15.44 10.67
N GLY A 137 4.24 15.72 10.22
CA GLY A 137 3.95 16.91 9.41
C GLY A 137 4.16 18.24 10.14
N ASP A 138 4.09 18.26 11.47
CA ASP A 138 4.28 19.48 12.28
C ASP A 138 5.76 19.84 12.39
N THR A 139 6.16 20.94 11.75
CA THR A 139 7.53 21.46 11.77
C THR A 139 7.83 22.35 12.97
N GLY A 140 6.80 22.95 13.56
CA GLY A 140 6.87 24.12 14.45
C GLY A 140 8.00 25.11 14.14
N ASP A 141 8.59 25.72 15.18
CA ASP A 141 9.48 26.89 15.05
C ASP A 141 10.96 26.56 14.76
N ASP A 142 11.37 25.31 14.94
CA ASP A 142 12.74 24.82 14.70
C ASP A 142 12.90 24.19 13.31
N GLU A 143 12.00 24.53 12.38
CA GLU A 143 11.99 24.06 10.99
C GLU A 143 11.98 22.52 10.85
N GLY A 144 11.51 21.83 11.88
CA GLY A 144 11.36 20.38 11.92
C GLY A 144 12.54 19.60 12.52
N ALA A 145 13.53 20.25 13.12
CA ALA A 145 14.68 19.57 13.72
C ALA A 145 14.30 18.56 14.82
N SER A 146 13.28 18.87 15.62
CA SER A 146 12.79 18.08 16.77
C SER A 146 11.58 17.19 16.47
N LYS A 147 11.28 16.96 15.17
CA LYS A 147 10.11 16.16 14.76
C LYS A 147 10.13 14.75 15.34
N ALA A 148 8.94 14.25 15.63
CA ALA A 148 8.77 12.82 15.81
C ALA A 148 9.06 12.09 14.49
N ARG A 149 9.84 11.02 14.57
CA ARG A 149 10.22 10.18 13.42
C ARG A 149 9.65 8.79 13.60
N THR A 150 9.36 8.15 12.48
CA THR A 150 8.83 6.79 12.44
C THR A 150 9.73 5.88 11.62
N LEU A 151 9.77 4.62 12.02
CA LEU A 151 10.14 3.49 11.19
C LEU A 151 8.84 2.84 10.71
N VAL A 152 8.79 2.49 9.43
CA VAL A 152 7.69 1.77 8.81
C VAL A 152 8.19 0.43 8.32
N TYR A 153 7.44 -0.63 8.59
CA TYR A 153 7.72 -1.97 8.09
C TYR A 153 6.45 -2.71 7.74
N LEU A 154 6.56 -3.56 6.71
CA LEU A 154 5.53 -4.53 6.37
C LEU A 154 5.78 -5.82 7.16
N ARG A 155 4.74 -6.47 7.64
CA ARG A 155 4.84 -7.79 8.26
C ARG A 155 3.66 -8.68 7.87
N ARG A 156 3.84 -9.99 8.04
CA ARG A 156 2.77 -10.98 7.98
C ARG A 156 1.73 -10.75 9.08
N SER A 157 0.44 -10.79 8.74
CA SER A 157 -0.68 -10.61 9.68
C SER A 157 -0.76 -11.71 10.74
N ASP A 158 -0.35 -12.93 10.39
CA ASP A 158 -0.46 -14.15 11.20
C ASP A 158 0.78 -14.40 12.07
N THR A 159 1.98 -14.27 11.49
CA THR A 159 3.24 -14.54 12.20
C THR A 159 3.89 -13.30 12.79
N HIS A 160 3.49 -12.11 12.32
CA HIS A 160 4.14 -10.82 12.61
C HIS A 160 5.62 -10.73 12.19
N GLU A 161 6.09 -11.67 11.36
CA GLU A 161 7.43 -11.61 10.77
C GLU A 161 7.54 -10.47 9.76
N VAL A 162 8.62 -9.70 9.85
CA VAL A 162 8.89 -8.57 8.96
C VAL A 162 9.20 -9.07 7.55
N VAL A 163 8.61 -8.43 6.56
CA VAL A 163 8.78 -8.77 5.14
C VAL A 163 9.77 -7.80 4.53
N THR A 164 10.90 -8.33 4.08
CA THR A 164 11.93 -7.56 3.34
C THR A 164 12.22 -8.13 1.96
N ASP A 165 11.67 -9.28 1.65
CA ASP A 165 11.85 -9.94 0.35
C ASP A 165 10.90 -9.35 -0.70
N PRO A 166 11.21 -9.52 -2.00
CA PRO A 166 10.25 -9.24 -3.06
C PRO A 166 8.92 -9.93 -2.81
N ALA A 167 7.81 -9.28 -3.17
CA ALA A 167 6.50 -9.92 -3.10
C ALA A 167 6.54 -11.26 -3.84
N PRO A 168 5.96 -12.34 -3.28
CA PRO A 168 6.04 -13.66 -3.88
C PRO A 168 5.34 -13.65 -5.24
N GLY A 169 6.10 -13.42 -6.30
CA GLY A 169 5.61 -13.61 -7.65
C GLY A 169 5.22 -15.07 -7.80
N GLN A 170 4.00 -15.36 -8.25
CA GLN A 170 3.67 -16.68 -8.74
C GLN A 170 4.50 -16.91 -10.01
N GLY A 171 5.70 -17.48 -9.84
CA GLY A 171 6.55 -18.13 -10.84
C GLY A 171 6.59 -17.59 -12.27
N GLY A 172 7.78 -17.17 -12.70
CA GLY A 172 8.25 -17.38 -14.07
C GLY A 172 8.43 -16.12 -14.92
N ILE A 173 9.69 -15.72 -15.06
CA ILE A 173 10.24 -15.48 -16.40
C ILE A 173 11.01 -16.74 -16.77
#